data_AF-A0A810DY42-F1
#
_entry.id   AF-A0A810DY42-F1
#
_cell.length_a   1.000
_cell.length_b   1.000
_cell.length_c   1.000
_cell.angle_alpha   90.00
_cell.angle_beta   90.00
_cell.angle_gamma   90.00
#
_symmetry.space_group_name_H-M   'P 1'
#
loop_
_entity.id
_entity.type
_entity.pdbx_description
1 polymer ?
#
loop_
_entity_poly.entity_id
_entity_poly.type
_entity_poly.pdbx_seq_one_letter_code
_entity_poly.pdbx_strand_id
1 'polypeptide(L)'
;MLEYGVAAAAVCSGWSGYFQGLLEGFGVHLPTALSGAYNADEGTFINLPAVVIILLISYLLSRGVKETARFNEVMVVVKIAVVLLFIFTGIFYVKPENWTPFMLFGVHGIMNGAATVFFAYIGFDALSTAAEEVKRPQRDLPIGIISSLACRRIDDLRSVRIPQQSAERRR
;
A
#
# COMPACT_ATOMS: atom_id res chain seq x y z
N MET A 1 7.95 3.70 20.13
CA MET A 1 6.74 2.91 20.52
C MET A 1 5.47 3.69 20.26
N LEU A 2 5.27 4.87 20.85
CA LEU A 2 4.09 5.72 20.59
C LEU A 2 3.95 6.14 19.11
N GLU A 3 5.04 6.57 18.47
CA GLU A 3 5.05 6.98 17.06
C GLU A 3 4.57 5.87 16.10
N TYR A 4 5.14 4.66 16.20
CA TYR A 4 4.70 3.51 15.40
C TYR A 4 3.23 3.12 15.67
N GLY A 5 2.74 3.29 16.90
CA GLY A 5 1.34 3.05 17.25
C GLY A 5 0.39 4.05 16.57
N VAL A 6 0.74 5.34 16.59
CA VAL A 6 -0.01 6.40 15.89
C VAL A 6 0.05 6.18 14.37
N ALA A 7 1.22 5.80 13.84
CA ALA A 7 1.38 5.48 12.42
C ALA A 7 0.51 4.29 11.99
N ALA A 8 0.52 3.20 12.77
CA ALA A 8 -0.31 2.03 12.50
C ALA A 8 -1.81 2.37 12.52
N ALA A 9 -2.26 3.18 13.48
CA ALA A 9 -3.65 3.63 13.55
C ALA A 9 -4.06 4.45 12.31
N ALA A 10 -3.20 5.37 11.85
CA ALA A 10 -3.44 6.15 10.64
C ALA A 10 -3.50 5.28 9.38
N VAL A 11 -2.60 4.29 9.23
CA VAL A 11 -2.62 3.32 8.12
C VAL A 11 -3.93 2.51 8.12
N CYS A 12 -4.38 2.07 9.30
CA CYS A 12 -5.65 1.35 9.43
C CYS A 12 -6.86 2.23 9.08
N SER A 13 -6.82 3.51 9.45
CA SER A 13 -7.85 4.49 9.08
C SER A 13 -7.90 4.70 7.56
N GLY A 14 -6.74 4.86 6.91
CA GLY A 14 -6.64 4.97 5.45
C GLY A 14 -7.14 3.71 4.73
N TRP A 15 -6.78 2.53 5.22
CA TRP A 15 -7.29 1.26 4.68
C TRP A 15 -8.80 1.14 4.81
N SER A 16 -9.36 1.55 5.95
CA SER A 16 -10.80 1.56 6.20
C SER A 16 -11.55 2.41 5.17
N GLY A 17 -11.02 3.57 4.78
CA GLY A 17 -11.61 4.40 3.73
C GLY A 17 -11.74 3.68 2.38
N TYR A 18 -10.68 3.00 1.94
CA TYR A 18 -10.73 2.19 0.70
C TYR A 18 -11.70 1.02 0.81
N PHE A 19 -11.74 0.35 1.97
CA PHE A 19 -12.65 -0.77 2.20
C PHE A 19 -14.12 -0.33 2.18
N GLN A 20 -14.43 0.83 2.76
CA GLN A 20 -15.77 1.40 2.73
C GLN A 20 -16.20 1.82 1.32
N GLY A 21 -15.30 2.47 0.56
CA GLY A 21 -15.58 2.78 -0.85
C GLY A 21 -15.83 1.53 -1.71
N LEU A 22 -15.15 0.42 -1.39
CA LEU A 22 -15.43 -0.87 -2.02
C LEU A 22 -16.83 -1.41 -1.64
N LEU A 23 -17.20 -1.36 -0.36
CA LEU A 23 -18.52 -1.79 0.13
C LEU A 23 -19.65 -0.96 -0.48
N GLU A 24 -19.45 0.34 -0.63
CA GLU A 24 -20.38 1.24 -1.31
C GLU A 24 -20.59 0.82 -2.77
N GLY A 25 -19.54 0.38 -3.46
CA GLY A 25 -19.64 -0.21 -4.80
C GLY A 25 -20.51 -1.48 -4.87
N PHE A 26 -20.69 -2.18 -3.75
CA PHE A 26 -21.60 -3.32 -3.63
C PHE A 26 -22.99 -2.93 -3.06
N GLY A 27 -23.25 -1.64 -2.84
CA GLY A 27 -24.49 -1.14 -2.24
C GLY A 27 -24.61 -1.37 -0.73
N VAL A 28 -23.50 -1.73 -0.07
CA VAL A 28 -23.46 -1.94 1.39
C VAL A 28 -22.96 -0.66 2.05
N HIS A 29 -23.84 0.00 2.81
CA HIS A 29 -23.49 1.19 3.57
C HIS A 29 -23.30 0.87 5.04
N LEU A 30 -22.15 1.27 5.59
CA LEU A 30 -21.94 1.28 7.04
C LEU A 30 -22.64 2.49 7.64
N PRO A 31 -23.23 2.36 8.85
CA PRO A 31 -23.78 3.50 9.58
C PRO A 31 -22.71 4.58 9.78
N THR A 32 -23.06 5.86 9.61
CA THR A 32 -22.13 7.00 9.75
C THR A 32 -21.44 7.03 11.12
N ALA A 33 -22.10 6.53 12.17
CA ALA A 33 -21.50 6.40 13.49
C ALA A 33 -20.25 5.48 13.52
N LEU A 34 -20.16 4.52 12.59
CA LEU A 34 -19.15 3.45 12.56
C LEU A 34 -18.14 3.58 11.41
N SER A 35 -18.28 4.61 10.57
CA SER A 35 -17.53 4.76 9.31
C SER A 35 -16.26 5.62 9.44
N GLY A 36 -16.07 6.34 10.54
CA GLY A 36 -15.04 7.36 10.63
C GLY A 36 -14.43 7.52 12.01
N ALA A 37 -13.29 8.22 12.06
CA ALA A 37 -12.71 8.67 13.33
C ALA A 37 -13.70 9.58 14.07
N TYR A 38 -13.53 9.74 15.39
CA TYR A 38 -14.42 10.57 16.19
C TYR A 38 -14.49 11.99 15.64
N ASN A 39 -15.67 12.37 15.14
CA ASN A 39 -16.00 13.71 14.71
C ASN A 39 -17.47 13.99 15.04
N ALA A 40 -17.68 14.82 16.06
CA ALA A 40 -19.01 15.14 16.55
C ALA A 40 -19.85 15.90 15.51
N ASP A 41 -19.20 16.67 14.64
CA ASP A 41 -19.87 17.48 13.61
C ASP A 41 -20.34 16.63 12.43
N GLU A 42 -19.64 15.54 12.13
CA GLU A 42 -19.95 14.60 11.05
C GLU A 42 -20.76 13.37 11.52
N GLY A 43 -21.05 13.27 12.82
CA GLY A 43 -21.79 12.16 13.41
C GLY A 43 -21.03 10.83 13.45
N THR A 44 -19.71 10.86 13.26
CA THR A 44 -18.83 9.69 13.31
C THR A 44 -18.29 9.51 14.73
N PHE A 45 -18.40 8.30 15.28
CA PHE A 45 -17.94 8.00 16.64
C PHE A 45 -16.71 7.11 16.66
N ILE A 46 -16.72 6.03 15.87
CA ILE A 46 -15.65 5.05 15.85
C ILE A 46 -15.46 4.48 14.44
N ASN A 47 -14.21 4.30 14.04
CA ASN A 47 -13.89 3.68 12.75
C ASN A 47 -13.84 2.16 12.94
N LEU A 48 -15.01 1.50 12.84
CA LEU A 48 -15.13 0.07 13.12
C LEU A 48 -14.25 -0.78 12.18
N PRO A 49 -14.20 -0.56 10.85
CA PRO A 49 -13.31 -1.35 9.99
C PRO A 49 -11.83 -1.16 10.31
N ALA A 50 -11.41 0.05 10.72
CA ALA A 50 -10.02 0.29 11.14
C ALA A 50 -9.66 -0.46 12.42
N VAL A 51 -10.59 -0.52 13.39
CA VAL A 51 -10.40 -1.31 14.63
C VAL A 51 -10.35 -2.80 14.34
N VAL A 52 -11.20 -3.30 13.43
CA VAL A 52 -11.18 -4.71 13.05
C VAL A 52 -9.87 -5.09 12.37
N ILE A 53 -9.39 -4.29 11.42
CA ILE A 53 -8.16 -4.63 10.69
C ILE A 53 -6.92 -4.58 11.58
N ILE A 54 -6.80 -3.60 12.48
CA ILE A 54 -5.65 -3.52 13.39
C ILE A 54 -5.62 -4.73 14.34
N LEU A 55 -6.77 -5.13 14.90
CA LEU A 55 -6.87 -6.32 15.75
C LEU A 55 -6.56 -7.60 14.98
N LEU A 56 -7.03 -7.70 13.72
CA LEU A 56 -6.76 -8.85 12.86
C LEU A 56 -5.27 -8.96 12.54
N ILE A 57 -4.62 -7.84 12.17
CA ILE A 57 -3.18 -7.81 11.91
C ILE A 57 -2.40 -8.13 13.18
N SER A 58 -2.77 -7.57 14.33
CA SER A 58 -2.15 -7.90 15.63
C SER A 58 -2.28 -9.39 15.95
N TYR A 59 -3.47 -9.97 15.74
CA TYR A 59 -3.70 -11.40 15.94
C TYR A 59 -2.85 -12.25 14.98
N LEU A 60 -2.81 -11.91 13.69
CA LEU A 60 -2.00 -12.59 12.69
C LEU A 60 -0.50 -12.57 13.05
N LEU A 61 0.01 -11.41 13.45
CA LEU A 61 1.39 -11.23 13.87
C LEU A 61 1.72 -12.06 15.13
N SER A 62 0.78 -12.13 16.09
CA SER A 62 0.95 -12.94 17.31
C SER A 62 1.06 -14.45 17.05
N ARG A 63 0.47 -14.95 15.96
CA ARG A 63 0.51 -16.36 15.55
C ARG A 63 1.78 -16.74 14.78
N GLY A 64 2.63 -15.76 14.46
CA GLY A 64 3.89 -15.94 13.75
C GLY A 64 3.69 -16.09 12.25
N VAL A 65 4.09 -15.08 11.49
CA VAL A 65 4.06 -15.10 10.03
C VAL A 65 5.29 -15.87 9.54
N LYS A 66 5.16 -17.19 9.37
CA LYS A 66 6.25 -18.10 8.94
C LYS A 66 6.34 -18.32 7.41
N GLU A 67 5.63 -17.54 6.62
CA GLU A 67 5.56 -17.60 5.15
C GLU A 67 5.60 -16.17 4.62
N THR A 68 6.26 -15.75 3.53
CA THR A 68 7.21 -16.36 2.59
C THR A 68 7.68 -15.18 1.72
N ALA A 69 8.99 -15.06 1.45
CA ALA A 69 9.56 -13.94 0.69
C ALA A 69 8.87 -13.69 -0.67
N ARG A 70 8.39 -14.75 -1.32
CA ARG A 70 7.63 -14.67 -2.58
C ARG A 70 6.31 -13.90 -2.43
N PHE A 71 5.56 -14.06 -1.33
CA PHE A 71 4.31 -13.32 -1.15
C PHE A 71 4.56 -11.82 -1.01
N ASN A 72 5.59 -11.43 -0.25
CA ASN A 72 5.95 -10.03 -0.11
C ASN A 72 6.30 -9.40 -1.47
N GLU A 73 7.04 -10.12 -2.31
CA GLU A 73 7.37 -9.68 -3.66
C GLU A 73 6.14 -9.53 -4.58
N VAL A 74 5.19 -10.49 -4.54
CA VAL A 74 3.91 -10.36 -5.27
C VAL A 74 3.25 -9.03 -4.90
N MET A 75 3.15 -8.75 -3.61
CA MET A 75 2.43 -7.60 -3.07
C MET A 75 3.05 -6.27 -3.51
N VAL A 76 4.39 -6.20 -3.56
CA VAL A 76 5.11 -5.02 -4.05
C VAL A 76 4.81 -4.78 -5.53
N VAL A 77 4.87 -5.82 -6.37
CA VAL A 77 4.56 -5.69 -7.81
C VAL A 77 3.13 -5.24 -8.03
N VAL A 78 2.17 -5.82 -7.32
CA VAL A 78 0.75 -5.44 -7.44
C VAL A 78 0.56 -3.95 -7.11
N LYS A 79 1.18 -3.45 -6.03
CA LYS A 79 1.09 -2.03 -5.66
C LYS A 79 1.68 -1.12 -6.75
N ILE A 80 2.86 -1.44 -7.27
CA ILE A 80 3.49 -0.65 -8.35
C ILE A 80 2.63 -0.67 -9.61
N ALA A 81 2.09 -1.84 -9.98
CA ALA A 81 1.23 -1.98 -11.15
C ALA A 81 -0.04 -1.12 -11.05
N VAL A 82 -0.69 -1.08 -9.88
CA VAL A 82 -1.87 -0.23 -9.65
C VAL A 82 -1.53 1.26 -9.78
N VAL A 83 -0.40 1.70 -9.22
CA VAL A 83 0.05 3.10 -9.33
C VAL A 83 0.35 3.46 -10.80
N LEU A 84 1.08 2.61 -11.51
CA LEU A 84 1.40 2.85 -12.93
C LEU A 84 0.14 2.85 -13.80
N LEU A 85 -0.80 1.95 -13.55
CA LEU A 85 -2.09 1.92 -14.23
C LEU A 85 -2.85 3.23 -14.00
N PHE A 86 -2.93 3.70 -12.75
CA PHE A 86 -3.58 4.96 -12.41
C PHE A 86 -2.94 6.15 -13.13
N ILE A 87 -1.61 6.25 -13.16
CA ILE A 87 -0.88 7.31 -13.88
C ILE A 87 -1.17 7.23 -15.38
N PHE A 88 -1.07 6.04 -15.97
CA PHE A 88 -1.29 5.84 -17.40
C PHE A 88 -2.71 6.22 -17.82
N THR A 89 -3.73 5.78 -17.07
CA THR A 89 -5.12 6.16 -17.35
C THR A 89 -5.38 7.63 -17.04
N GLY A 90 -4.76 8.17 -15.99
CA GLY A 90 -4.99 9.53 -15.49
C GLY A 90 -4.50 10.62 -16.44
N ILE A 91 -3.37 10.40 -17.13
CA ILE A 91 -2.79 11.38 -18.08
C ILE A 91 -3.79 11.78 -19.17
N PHE A 92 -4.63 10.84 -19.65
CA PHE A 92 -5.63 11.13 -20.68
C PHE A 92 -6.78 12.02 -20.20
N TYR A 93 -6.97 12.16 -18.88
CA TYR A 93 -8.03 12.97 -18.28
C TYR A 93 -7.50 14.26 -17.61
N VAL A 94 -6.22 14.59 -17.80
CA VAL A 94 -5.64 15.83 -17.26
C VAL A 94 -6.17 17.03 -18.04
N LYS A 95 -6.91 17.89 -17.34
CA LYS A 95 -7.42 19.16 -17.85
C LYS A 95 -6.53 20.31 -17.36
N PRO A 96 -5.80 21.02 -18.24
CA PRO A 96 -4.92 22.13 -17.84
C PRO A 96 -5.65 23.25 -17.10
N GLU A 97 -6.97 23.37 -17.29
CA GLU A 97 -7.81 24.34 -16.61
C GLU A 97 -7.84 24.12 -15.08
N ASN A 98 -7.64 22.88 -14.61
CA ASN A 98 -7.58 22.58 -13.18
C ASN A 98 -6.28 23.03 -12.52
N TRP A 99 -5.28 23.50 -13.29
CA TRP A 99 -4.01 24.00 -12.74
C TRP A 99 -4.08 25.47 -12.34
N THR A 100 -5.16 26.18 -12.67
CA THR A 100 -5.38 27.58 -12.30
C THR A 100 -6.57 27.73 -11.36
N PRO A 101 -6.41 28.34 -10.17
CA PRO A 101 -5.18 28.90 -9.61
C PRO A 101 -4.26 27.84 -8.99
N PHE A 102 -2.99 27.81 -9.40
CA PHE A 102 -1.97 26.85 -8.92
C PHE A 102 -1.76 26.90 -7.40
N MET A 103 -1.95 28.08 -6.80
CA MET A 103 -1.80 28.32 -5.36
C MET A 103 -3.07 28.94 -4.77
N LEU A 104 -4.17 28.17 -4.74
CA LEU A 104 -5.44 28.63 -4.14
C LEU A 104 -5.29 29.07 -2.68
N PHE A 105 -4.46 28.38 -1.91
CA PHE A 105 -4.24 28.61 -0.48
C PHE A 105 -2.87 29.26 -0.17
N GLY A 106 -2.17 29.75 -1.21
CA GLY A 106 -0.83 30.34 -1.09
C GLY A 106 0.21 29.39 -0.48
N VAL A 107 1.30 29.96 0.03
CA VAL A 107 2.40 29.21 0.66
C VAL A 107 1.95 28.45 1.91
N HIS A 108 0.98 29.00 2.65
CA HIS A 108 0.48 28.37 3.87
C HIS A 108 -0.23 27.04 3.56
N GLY A 109 -1.00 26.97 2.47
CA GLY A 109 -1.61 25.72 2.02
C GLY A 109 -0.58 24.70 1.55
N ILE A 110 0.48 25.14 0.87
CA ILE A 110 1.59 24.28 0.45
C ILE A 110 2.27 23.66 1.66
N MET A 111 2.57 24.46 2.69
CA MET A 111 3.22 23.96 3.92
C MET A 111 2.36 22.96 4.67
N ASN A 112 1.06 23.23 4.81
CA ASN A 112 0.12 22.28 5.42
C ASN A 112 0.03 20.97 4.61
N GLY A 113 -0.08 21.07 3.29
CA GLY A 113 -0.10 19.91 2.41
C GLY A 113 1.20 19.11 2.45
N ALA A 114 2.35 19.79 2.48
CA ALA A 114 3.66 19.15 2.62
C ALA A 114 3.77 18.38 3.94
N ALA A 115 3.28 18.94 5.05
CA ALA A 115 3.23 18.25 6.34
C ALA A 115 2.33 16.99 6.29
N THR A 116 1.18 17.05 5.61
CA THR A 116 0.32 15.87 5.41
C THR A 116 0.99 14.81 4.54
N VAL A 117 1.62 15.20 3.43
CA VAL A 117 2.31 14.27 2.53
C VAL A 117 3.58 13.69 3.16
N PHE A 118 4.23 14.41 4.08
CA PHE A 118 5.37 13.90 4.85
C PHE A 118 5.03 12.60 5.60
N PHE A 119 3.76 12.45 6.03
CA PHE A 119 3.27 11.21 6.64
C PHE A 119 3.43 9.97 5.74
N ALA A 120 3.40 10.15 4.41
CA ALA A 120 3.61 9.06 3.45
C ALA A 120 5.06 8.53 3.43
N TYR A 121 6.01 9.27 4.02
CA TYR A 121 7.42 8.85 4.14
C TYR A 121 7.72 8.07 5.43
N ILE A 122 6.73 7.90 6.32
CA ILE A 122 6.88 7.05 7.52
C ILE A 122 7.09 5.60 7.06
N GLY A 123 8.13 4.94 7.58
CA GLY A 123 8.54 3.59 7.18
C GLY A 123 9.85 3.52 6.40
N PHE A 124 10.45 4.66 6.04
CA PHE A 124 11.80 4.70 5.45
C PHE A 124 12.88 4.15 6.40
N ASP A 125 12.66 4.25 7.71
CA ASP A 125 13.49 3.68 8.75
C ASP A 125 13.64 2.16 8.60
N ALA A 126 12.56 1.43 8.29
CA ALA A 126 12.64 -0.02 8.04
C ALA A 126 13.51 -0.37 6.82
N LEU A 127 13.48 0.48 5.79
CA LEU A 127 14.37 0.38 4.62
C LEU A 127 15.83 0.65 5.01
N SER A 128 16.09 1.62 5.89
CA SER A 128 17.44 1.91 6.39
C SER A 128 18.01 0.78 7.27
N THR A 129 17.20 0.12 8.09
CA THR A 129 17.65 -1.06 8.86
C THR A 129 18.05 -2.21 7.93
N ALA A 130 17.25 -2.49 6.90
CA ALA A 130 17.63 -3.48 5.88
C ALA A 130 18.88 -3.06 5.09
N ALA A 131 19.11 -1.76 4.93
CA ALA A 131 20.32 -1.22 4.29
C ALA A 131 21.58 -1.42 5.14
N GLU A 132 21.48 -1.37 6.47
CA GLU A 132 22.59 -1.58 7.40
C GLU A 132 23.10 -3.04 7.39
N GLU A 133 22.25 -4.00 7.03
CA GLU A 133 22.63 -5.41 6.88
C GLU A 133 23.34 -5.73 5.55
N VAL A 134 23.40 -4.76 4.62
CA VAL A 134 23.98 -4.94 3.28
C VAL A 134 25.40 -4.39 3.23
N LYS A 135 26.37 -5.22 2.79
CA LYS A 135 27.80 -4.85 2.73
C LYS A 135 28.10 -3.63 1.85
N ARG A 136 27.36 -3.40 0.75
CA ARG A 136 27.55 -2.25 -0.17
C ARG A 136 26.19 -1.63 -0.55
N PRO A 137 25.55 -0.86 0.34
CA PRO A 137 24.17 -0.42 0.16
C PRO A 137 23.97 0.46 -1.08
N GLN A 138 24.95 1.30 -1.45
CA GLN A 138 24.85 2.21 -2.61
C GLN A 138 24.69 1.48 -3.95
N ARG A 139 25.13 0.21 -4.02
CA ARG A 139 25.08 -0.58 -5.25
C ARG A 139 24.11 -1.74 -5.11
N ASP A 140 24.13 -2.43 -3.98
CA ASP A 140 23.43 -3.70 -3.81
C ASP A 140 21.94 -3.49 -3.47
N LEU A 141 21.53 -2.36 -2.87
CA LEU A 141 20.10 -2.06 -2.66
C LEU A 141 19.37 -1.71 -3.98
N PRO A 142 19.86 -0.79 -4.83
CA PRO A 142 19.22 -0.52 -6.12
C PRO A 142 19.18 -1.76 -7.01
N ILE A 143 20.29 -2.51 -7.05
CA ILE A 143 20.34 -3.77 -7.80
C ILE A 143 19.36 -4.77 -7.21
N GLY A 144 19.26 -4.94 -5.88
CA GLY A 144 18.33 -5.85 -5.23
C GLY A 144 16.86 -5.56 -5.54
N ILE A 145 16.46 -4.28 -5.54
CA ILE A 145 15.09 -3.87 -5.88
C ILE A 145 14.79 -4.15 -7.36
N ILE A 146 15.70 -3.79 -8.27
CA ILE A 146 15.49 -3.99 -9.72
C ILE A 146 15.57 -5.47 -10.09
N SER A 147 16.50 -6.21 -9.47
CA SER A 147 16.72 -7.62 -9.74
C SER A 147 15.65 -8.52 -9.14
N SER A 148 15.06 -8.21 -7.98
CA SER A 148 13.87 -8.91 -7.49
C SER A 148 12.72 -8.77 -8.49
N LEU A 149 12.38 -7.53 -8.89
CA LEU A 149 11.36 -7.27 -9.90
C LEU A 149 11.62 -7.98 -11.25
N ALA A 150 12.88 -8.03 -11.70
CA ALA A 150 13.25 -8.69 -12.95
C ALA A 150 13.27 -10.24 -12.83
N CYS A 151 13.73 -10.79 -11.70
CA CYS A 151 13.83 -12.23 -11.49
C CYS A 151 12.46 -12.90 -11.46
N ARG A 152 11.45 -12.23 -10.87
CA ARG A 152 10.06 -12.71 -10.94
C ARG A 152 9.56 -12.88 -12.38
N ARG A 153 9.94 -12.00 -13.31
CA ARG A 153 9.59 -12.13 -14.73
C ARG A 153 10.23 -13.38 -15.38
N ILE A 154 11.37 -13.84 -14.88
CA ILE A 154 12.05 -15.05 -15.35
C ILE A 154 11.39 -16.32 -14.78
N ASP A 155 11.04 -16.33 -13.49
CA ASP A 155 10.32 -17.44 -12.87
C ASP A 155 8.90 -17.60 -13.43
N ASP A 156 8.22 -16.50 -13.72
CA ASP A 156 6.90 -16.50 -14.37
C ASP A 156 6.97 -17.11 -15.79
N LEU A 157 7.97 -16.71 -16.60
CA LEU A 157 8.23 -17.28 -17.93
C LEU A 157 8.62 -18.77 -17.88
N ARG A 158 9.27 -19.22 -16.80
CA ARG A 158 9.61 -20.63 -16.59
C ARG A 158 8.38 -21.45 -16.17
N SER A 159 7.44 -20.86 -15.44
CA SER A 159 6.18 -21.50 -15.05
C SER A 159 5.21 -21.71 -16.23
N VAL A 160 5.16 -20.77 -17.18
CA VAL A 160 4.35 -20.87 -18.42
C VAL A 160 4.93 -21.88 -19.42
N ARG A 161 6.25 -22.16 -19.35
CA ARG A 161 6.94 -23.07 -20.28
C ARG A 161 6.84 -24.57 -19.89
N ILE A 162 6.21 -24.94 -18.78
CA ILE A 162 5.98 -26.36 -18.44
C ILE A 162 4.50 -26.76 -18.59
N PRO A 163 3.96 -26.83 -19.82
CA PRO A 163 2.78 -27.64 -20.07
C PRO A 163 3.19 -29.13 -20.12
N GLN A 164 2.84 -29.86 -19.06
CA GLN A 164 2.33 -31.25 -19.09
C GLN A 164 3.03 -32.28 -20.02
N GLN A 165 4.36 -32.33 -20.14
CA GLN A 165 5.04 -33.45 -20.82
C GLN A 165 5.30 -34.67 -19.91
N SER A 166 4.83 -34.67 -18.66
CA SER A 166 5.06 -35.75 -17.69
C SER A 166 3.97 -36.82 -17.64
N ALA A 167 2.87 -36.71 -18.41
CA ALA A 167 1.76 -37.66 -18.36
C ALA A 167 1.87 -38.88 -19.31
N GLU A 168 2.78 -38.86 -20.30
CA GLU A 168 2.82 -39.91 -21.35
C GLU A 168 3.95 -40.94 -21.22
N ARG A 169 4.85 -40.84 -20.23
CA ARG A 169 5.96 -41.81 -20.06
C ARG A 169 5.69 -42.95 -19.07
N ARG A 170 4.42 -43.22 -18.76
CA ARG A 170 4.00 -44.40 -17.99
C ARG A 170 2.77 -45.06 -18.61
N ARG A 171 2.89 -45.52 -19.84
CA ARG A 171 2.16 -46.69 -20.36
C ARG A 171 3.10 -47.50 -21.24
#